data_AF-A0A8T3W8I0-F1
#
_entry.id   AF-A0A8T3W8I0-F1
#
_cell.length_a   1.000
_cell.length_b   1.000
_cell.length_c   1.000
_cell.angle_alpha   90.00
_cell.angle_beta   90.00
_cell.angle_gamma   90.00
#
_symmetry.space_group_name_H-M   'P 1'
#
loop_
_entity.id
_entity.type
_entity.pdbx_description
1 polymer ?
#
loop_
_entity_poly.entity_id
_entity_poly.type
_entity_poly.pdbx_seq_one_letter_code
_entity_poly.pdbx_strand_id
1 'polypeptide(L)' 'MVDQNCPKCRGTGRVREADGSIHTCFDCLQKGEMDQHDKRTKSAEELGIKL' A
#
# COMPACT_ATOMS: atom_id res chain seq x y z
N MET A 1 -8.23 -5.57 -0.78
CA MET A 1 -8.55 -4.30 -1.49
C MET A 1 -8.90 -3.26 -0.45
N VAL A 2 -8.23 -2.10 -0.47
CA VAL A 2 -8.31 -1.10 0.60
C VAL A 2 -9.73 -0.55 0.75
N ASP A 3 -10.17 -0.34 2.00
CA ASP A 3 -11.42 0.36 2.31
C ASP A 3 -11.45 1.75 1.66
N GLN A 4 -12.37 1.92 0.70
CA GLN A 4 -12.57 3.14 -0.07
C GLN A 4 -13.06 4.31 0.80
N ASN A 5 -13.65 4.01 1.95
CA ASN A 5 -14.19 5.00 2.87
C ASN A 5 -13.26 5.27 4.06
N CYS A 6 -12.03 4.74 4.05
CA CYS A 6 -11.06 4.97 5.12
C CYS A 6 -10.79 6.48 5.26
N PRO A 7 -11.05 7.12 6.41
CA PRO A 7 -10.90 8.57 6.57
C PRO A 7 -9.44 9.03 6.48
N LYS A 8 -8.48 8.14 6.77
CA LYS A 8 -7.04 8.43 6.73
C LYS A 8 -6.50 8.39 5.31
N CYS A 9 -6.68 7.27 4.61
CA CYS A 9 -6.10 7.08 3.28
C CYS A 9 -7.05 7.38 2.12
N ARG A 10 -8.35 7.56 2.37
CA ARG A 10 -9.40 7.85 1.38
C ARG A 10 -9.36 6.89 0.19
N GLY A 11 -9.25 5.59 0.49
CA GLY A 11 -9.21 4.53 -0.51
C GLY A 11 -7.87 4.29 -1.22
N THR A 12 -6.84 5.11 -0.96
CA THR A 12 -5.55 4.99 -1.64
C THR A 12 -4.59 3.96 -1.03
N GLY A 13 -4.84 3.57 0.23
CA GLY A 13 -3.93 2.71 1.01
C GLY A 13 -2.65 3.40 1.49
N ARG A 14 -2.48 4.69 1.20
CA ARG A 14 -1.31 5.48 1.57
C ARG A 14 -1.74 6.74 2.33
N VAL A 15 -0.93 7.16 3.28
CA VAL A 15 -1.11 8.40 4.03
C VAL A 15 0.09 9.30 3.74
N ARG A 16 -0.19 10.58 3.49
CA ARG A 16 0.83 11.61 3.30
C ARG A 16 0.80 12.53 4.51
N GLU A 17 1.93 12.62 5.19
CA GLU A 17 2.10 13.43 6.38
C GLU A 17 2.39 14.90 6.01
N ALA A 18 2.30 15.79 7.00
CA ALA A 18 2.53 17.22 6.81
C ALA A 18 3.97 17.55 6.38
N ASP A 19 4.94 16.73 6.79
CA ASP A 19 6.35 16.83 6.37
C ASP A 19 6.59 16.32 4.93
N GLY A 20 5.55 15.82 4.27
CA GLY A 20 5.59 15.28 2.92
C GLY A 20 5.98 13.82 2.83
N SER A 21 6.32 13.16 3.95
CA SER A 21 6.57 11.73 3.99
C SER A 21 5.31 10.95 3.62
N ILE A 22 5.50 9.78 2.99
CA ILE A 22 4.41 8.90 2.57
C ILE A 22 4.63 7.54 3.22
N HIS A 23 3.60 7.03 3.88
CA HIS A 23 3.62 5.70 4.45
C HIS A 23 2.34 4.92 4.15
N THR A 24 2.39 3.62 4.38
CA THR A 24 1.25 2.72 4.27
C THR A 24 0.18 3.05 5.30
N CYS A 25 -1.10 3.03 4.91
CA CYS A 25 -2.20 3.23 5.85
C CYS A 25 -2.29 2.07 6.86
N PHE A 26 -1.77 2.29 8.07
CA PHE A 26 -1.70 1.22 9.08
C PHE A 26 -3.07 0.70 9.51
N ASP A 27 -4.13 1.52 9.50
CA ASP A 27 -5.48 1.07 9.84
C ASP A 27 -6.00 0.04 8.84
N CYS A 28 -5.89 0.34 7.54
CA CYS A 28 -6.27 -0.60 6.48
C CYS A 28 -5.37 -1.84 6.46
N LEU A 29 -4.09 -1.69 6.85
CA LEU A 29 -3.16 -2.82 6.97
C LEU A 29 -3.57 -3.75 8.12
N GLN A 30 -3.83 -3.20 9.31
CA GLN A 30 -4.25 -3.95 10.50
C GLN A 30 -5.58 -4.67 10.32
N LYS A 31 -6.51 -4.09 9.55
CA LYS A 31 -7.77 -4.73 9.19
C LYS A 31 -7.63 -5.86 8.16
N GLY A 32 -6.45 -6.03 7.56
CA GLY A 32 -6.23 -6.99 6.48
C GLY A 32 -6.92 -6.61 5.16
N GLU A 33 -7.40 -5.37 5.04
CA GLU A 33 -8.06 -4.87 3.83
C GLU A 33 -7.04 -4.48 2.77
N MET A 34 -5.79 -4.26 3.16
CA MET A 34 -4.74 -3.95 2.21
C MET A 34 -4.22 -5.22 1.54
N ASP A 35 -4.32 -5.26 0.20
CA ASP A 35 -3.63 -6.28 -0.57
C ASP A 35 -2.18 -5.86 -0.76
N GLN A 36 -1.34 -6.26 0.18
CA GLN A 36 0.11 -6.03 0.16
C GLN A 36 0.84 -6.89 -0.89
N HIS A 37 0.13 -7.83 -1.52
CA HIS A 37 0.66 -8.70 -2.55
C HIS A 37 -0.15 -8.51 -3.84
N ASP A 38 0.09 -7.41 -4.57
CA ASP A 38 -0.49 -7.27 -5.89
C ASP A 38 0.06 -8.39 -6.79
N LYS A 39 -0.79 -9.33 -7.20
CA LYS A 39 -0.38 -10.46 -8.07
C LYS A 39 0.09 -10.00 -9.45
N ARG A 40 -0.07 -8.71 -9.80
CA ARG A 40 0.45 -8.09 -11.02
C ARG A 40 1.85 -7.50 -10.83
N THR A 41 2.31 -7.32 -9.59
CA THR A 41 3.71 -6.98 -9.36
C THR A 41 4.58 -8.20 -9.58
N LYS A 42 5.43 -8.12 -10.60
CA LYS A 42 6.50 -9.08 -10.86
C LYS A 42 7.55 -8.99 -9.75
N SER A 43 8.10 -10.12 -9.34
CA SER A 43 9.25 -10.19 -8.45
C SER A 43 10.47 -9.51 -9.07
N ALA A 44 11.48 -9.21 -8.24
CA ALA A 44 12.75 -8.67 -8.73
C ALA A 44 13.40 -9.62 -9.76
N GLU A 45 13.33 -10.93 -9.53
CA GLU A 45 13.81 -11.92 -10.50
C GLU A 45 13.00 -11.91 -11.81
N GLU A 46 11.68 -11.79 -11.73
CA GLU A 46 10.79 -11.69 -12.90
C GLU A 46 11.00 -10.40 -13.71
N LEU A 47 11.59 -9.38 -13.09
CA LEU A 47 12.00 -8.12 -13.73
C LEU A 47 13.48 -8.13 -14.18
N GLY A 48 14.21 -9.22 -13.94
CA GLY A 48 15.63 -9.34 -14.28
C GLY A 48 16.55 -8.48 -13.41
N ILE A 49 16.06 -7.98 -12.28
CA ILE A 49 16.83 -7.19 -11.33
C ILE A 49 17.51 -8.17 -10.37
N LYS A 50 18.84 -8.27 -10.44
CA LYS A 50 19.63 -9.02 -9.45
C LYS A 50 19.83 -8.15 -8.21
N LEU A 51 19.36 -8.65 -7.07
CA LEU A 51 19.66 -8.13 -5.73
C LEU A 51 21.08 -8.48 -5.31
#